data_AF-A0A382JKI9-F1
#
_entry.id   AF-A0A382JKI9-F1
#
_cell.length_a   1.000
_cell.length_b   1.000
_cell.length_c   1.000
_cell.angle_alpha   90.00
_cell.angle_beta   90.00
_cell.angle_gamma   90.00
#
_symmetry.space_group_name_H-M   'P 1'
#
loop_
_entity.id
_entity.type
_entity.pdbx_description
1 polymer ?
#
loop_
_entity_poly.entity_id
_entity_poly.type
_entity_poly.pdbx_seq_one_letter_code
_entity_poly.pdbx_strand_id
1 'polypeptide(L)'
;DADTSLTYFYASEGMVTTVDKMITMPDSEINIDLSSTLLTELQKAASVLGVNDLIMTSDGTKINMQVTDKKNPTSNTFSRIVGEGNGSTFTMNFKIENLKVLDGNYSVAVSSKGISHFKNKDVDLEYFIALEPDSSYNA
;
A
#
# COMPACT_ATOMS: atom_id res chain seq x y z
N ASP A 1 30.84 21.11 -10.17
CA ASP A 1 31.36 22.22 -10.97
C ASP A 1 32.90 22.11 -10.99
N ALA A 2 33.59 23.02 -11.67
CA ALA A 2 35.05 22.94 -11.85
C ALA A 2 35.85 23.10 -10.54
N ASP A 3 35.23 23.58 -9.46
CA ASP A 3 35.84 23.85 -8.15
C ASP A 3 35.25 22.98 -7.02
N THR A 4 34.44 21.97 -7.36
CA THR A 4 33.80 21.09 -6.36
C THR A 4 34.30 19.66 -6.46
N SER A 5 34.81 19.14 -5.35
CA SER A 5 35.14 17.72 -5.16
C SER A 5 34.18 17.06 -4.17
N LEU A 6 33.71 15.84 -4.49
CA LEU A 6 32.90 14.99 -3.62
C LEU A 6 33.67 13.70 -3.30
N THR A 7 33.78 13.36 -2.02
CA THR A 7 34.27 12.05 -1.58
C THR A 7 33.08 11.20 -1.15
N TYR A 8 32.88 10.06 -1.82
CA TYR A 8 31.84 9.10 -1.51
C TYR A 8 32.48 7.81 -0.98
N PHE A 9 32.17 7.44 0.27
CA PHE A 9 32.72 6.24 0.90
C PHE A 9 31.75 5.07 0.76
N TYR A 10 32.28 3.90 0.42
CA TYR A 10 31.51 2.66 0.41
C TYR A 10 31.21 2.22 1.85
N ALA A 11 29.97 1.84 2.12
CA ALA A 11 29.61 1.11 3.34
C ALA A 11 30.14 -0.33 3.24
N SER A 12 30.55 -0.91 4.38
CA SER A 12 30.86 -2.34 4.44
C SER A 12 29.58 -3.16 4.24
N GLU A 13 29.70 -4.37 3.68
CA GLU A 13 28.55 -5.21 3.33
C GLU A 13 27.60 -5.47 4.51
N GLY A 14 28.14 -5.62 5.73
CA GLY A 14 27.34 -5.82 6.95
C GLY A 14 26.58 -4.58 7.45
N MET A 15 26.79 -3.41 6.85
CA MET A 15 26.10 -2.16 7.21
C MET A 15 24.87 -1.90 6.31
N VAL A 16 24.65 -2.71 5.28
CA VAL A 16 23.56 -2.55 4.32
C VAL A 16 22.70 -3.80 4.32
N THR A 17 21.41 -3.65 4.64
CA THR A 17 20.46 -4.74 4.47
C THR A 17 20.12 -4.89 2.99
N THR A 18 20.26 -6.10 2.46
CA THR A 18 19.88 -6.43 1.09
C THR A 18 18.78 -7.50 1.10
N VAL A 19 18.06 -7.60 -0.02
CA VAL A 19 17.00 -8.61 -0.19
C VAL A 19 17.63 -9.85 -0.79
N ASP A 20 17.72 -10.93 -0.01
CA ASP A 20 18.36 -12.17 -0.45
C ASP A 20 17.48 -13.03 -1.37
N LYS A 21 16.15 -12.83 -1.33
CA LYS A 21 15.17 -13.63 -2.07
C LYS A 21 14.13 -12.74 -2.71
N MET A 22 13.95 -12.91 -4.03
CA MET A 22 12.82 -12.29 -4.71
C MET A 22 11.50 -12.82 -4.14
N ILE A 23 10.58 -11.91 -3.88
CA ILE A 23 9.24 -12.22 -3.41
C ILE A 23 8.47 -12.84 -4.58
N THR A 24 7.89 -14.03 -4.36
CA THR A 24 6.94 -14.62 -5.30
C THR A 24 5.54 -14.32 -4.80
N MET A 25 4.76 -13.60 -5.61
CA MET A 25 3.37 -13.27 -5.26
C MET A 25 2.52 -14.55 -5.25
N PRO A 26 1.79 -14.86 -4.17
CA PRO A 26 0.79 -15.92 -4.17
C PRO A 26 -0.43 -15.52 -5.02
N ASP A 27 -1.37 -16.45 -5.18
CA ASP A 27 -2.65 -16.17 -5.82
C ASP A 27 -3.32 -14.96 -5.15
N SER A 28 -3.81 -14.04 -5.99
CA SER A 28 -4.39 -12.78 -5.55
C SER A 28 -5.88 -12.77 -5.88
N GLU A 29 -6.70 -12.45 -4.89
CA GLU A 29 -8.16 -12.46 -5.02
C GLU A 29 -8.72 -11.08 -5.38
N ILE A 30 -7.94 -10.02 -5.18
CA ILE A 30 -8.36 -8.64 -5.42
C ILE A 30 -7.38 -8.01 -6.41
N ASN A 31 -7.92 -7.43 -7.48
CA ASN A 31 -7.14 -6.71 -8.49
C ASN A 31 -7.84 -5.37 -8.78
N ILE A 32 -7.16 -4.27 -8.50
CA ILE A 32 -7.68 -2.91 -8.70
C ILE A 32 -6.62 -1.99 -9.27
N ASP A 33 -7.05 -0.87 -9.83
CA ASP A 33 -6.16 0.19 -10.28
C ASP A 33 -6.25 1.40 -9.35
N LEU A 34 -5.11 1.86 -8.86
CA LEU A 34 -5.00 3.03 -8.00
C LEU A 34 -4.31 4.17 -8.76
N SER A 35 -4.93 5.35 -8.73
CA SER A 35 -4.34 6.54 -9.33
C SER A 35 -3.39 7.24 -8.38
N SER A 36 -2.40 7.95 -8.94
CA SER A 36 -1.49 8.78 -8.14
C SER A 36 -2.26 9.77 -7.27
N THR A 37 -3.29 10.41 -7.83
CA THR A 37 -4.12 11.39 -7.10
C THR A 37 -4.78 10.77 -5.87
N LEU A 38 -5.35 9.57 -6.00
CA LEU A 38 -5.99 8.87 -4.88
C LEU A 38 -4.97 8.53 -3.78
N LEU A 39 -3.80 8.00 -4.15
CA LEU A 39 -2.75 7.64 -3.20
C LEU A 39 -2.26 8.87 -2.43
N THR A 40 -2.03 9.98 -3.14
CA THR A 40 -1.68 11.27 -2.53
C THR A 40 -2.78 11.81 -1.61
N GLU A 41 -4.06 11.70 -2.01
CA GLU A 41 -5.20 12.11 -1.18
C GLU A 41 -5.25 11.29 0.13
N LEU A 42 -5.08 9.97 0.05
CA LEU A 42 -5.05 9.08 1.23
C LEU A 42 -3.90 9.43 2.18
N GLN A 43 -2.68 9.60 1.66
CA GLN A 43 -1.52 9.99 2.46
C GLN A 43 -1.70 11.35 3.13
N LYS A 44 -2.22 12.35 2.40
CA LYS A 44 -2.51 13.68 2.94
C LYS A 44 -3.60 13.61 4.00
N ALA A 45 -4.69 12.90 3.74
CA ALA A 45 -5.79 12.75 4.69
C ALA A 45 -5.31 12.06 5.99
N ALA A 46 -4.52 10.99 5.88
CA ALA A 46 -3.94 10.32 7.03
C ALA A 46 -3.09 11.28 7.88
N SER A 47 -2.23 12.09 7.24
CA SER A 47 -1.41 13.08 7.93
C SER A 47 -2.24 14.19 8.59
N VAL A 48 -3.28 14.69 7.92
CA VAL A 48 -4.14 15.78 8.46
C VAL A 48 -5.00 15.28 9.61
N LEU A 49 -5.53 14.06 9.52
CA LEU A 49 -6.38 13.46 10.54
C LEU A 49 -5.58 12.86 11.70
N GLY A 50 -4.26 12.69 11.54
CA GLY A 50 -3.40 12.08 12.56
C GLY A 50 -3.66 10.59 12.73
N VAL A 51 -4.03 9.89 11.65
CA VAL A 51 -4.40 8.47 11.65
C VAL A 51 -3.43 7.64 10.82
N ASN A 52 -3.32 6.34 11.11
CA ASN A 52 -2.24 5.50 10.58
C ASN A 52 -2.69 4.19 9.91
N ASP A 53 -3.95 3.78 10.06
CA ASP A 53 -4.45 2.57 9.40
C ASP A 53 -5.04 2.95 8.04
N LEU A 54 -4.59 2.23 7.00
CA LEU A 54 -5.19 2.25 5.67
C LEU A 54 -5.92 0.92 5.48
N ILE A 55 -7.22 0.99 5.22
CA ILE A 55 -8.09 -0.18 5.19
C ILE A 55 -8.74 -0.26 3.80
N MET A 56 -8.57 -1.38 3.13
CA MET A 56 -9.32 -1.70 1.92
C MET A 56 -10.46 -2.66 2.27
N THR A 57 -11.71 -2.25 2.04
CA THR A 57 -12.89 -3.07 2.37
C THR A 57 -13.74 -3.34 1.13
N SER A 58 -14.47 -4.45 1.16
CA SER A 58 -15.55 -4.74 0.22
C SER A 58 -16.80 -5.19 0.96
N ASP A 59 -17.95 -4.64 0.57
CA ASP A 59 -19.27 -5.09 1.01
C ASP A 59 -19.90 -6.12 0.04
N GLY A 60 -19.13 -6.60 -0.93
CA GLY A 60 -19.58 -7.47 -2.01
C GLY A 60 -19.99 -6.71 -3.27
N THR A 61 -20.32 -5.41 -3.16
CA THR A 61 -20.75 -4.58 -4.28
C THR A 61 -19.73 -3.51 -4.66
N LYS A 62 -19.00 -2.96 -3.68
CA LYS A 62 -18.01 -1.90 -3.90
C LYS A 62 -16.77 -2.15 -3.06
N ILE A 63 -15.63 -1.79 -3.63
CA ILE A 63 -14.35 -1.77 -2.92
C ILE A 63 -14.06 -0.33 -2.51
N ASN A 64 -13.76 -0.13 -1.23
CA ASN A 64 -13.40 1.16 -0.65
C ASN A 64 -11.97 1.13 -0.11
N MET A 65 -11.28 2.28 -0.14
CA MET A 65 -10.10 2.52 0.66
C MET A 65 -10.36 3.66 1.64
N GLN A 66 -10.06 3.42 2.91
CA GLN A 66 -10.28 4.34 4.02
C GLN A 66 -9.02 4.51 4.86
N VAL A 67 -8.74 5.73 5.31
CA VAL A 67 -7.76 6.00 6.38
C VAL A 67 -8.47 6.31 7.69
N THR A 68 -8.03 5.68 8.78
CA THR A 68 -8.61 5.82 10.13
C THR A 68 -7.68 5.30 11.23
N ASP A 69 -8.11 5.38 12.49
CA ASP A 69 -7.53 4.63 13.61
C ASP A 69 -8.50 3.51 13.97
N LYS A 70 -8.18 2.28 13.57
CA LYS A 70 -9.09 1.13 13.73
C LYS A 70 -9.32 0.73 15.19
N LYS A 71 -8.50 1.23 16.12
CA LYS A 71 -8.67 0.99 17.56
C LYS A 71 -9.64 1.98 18.21
N ASN A 72 -9.96 3.09 17.52
CA ASN A 72 -10.85 4.12 18.02
C ASN A 72 -12.13 4.19 17.17
N PRO A 73 -13.29 3.72 17.68
CA PRO A 73 -14.54 3.70 16.92
C PRO A 73 -15.12 5.10 16.62
N THR A 74 -14.60 6.14 17.26
CA THR A 74 -14.97 7.55 17.02
C THR A 74 -13.91 8.32 16.23
N SER A 75 -12.92 7.60 15.66
CA SER A 75 -11.85 8.21 14.87
C SER A 75 -12.40 8.91 13.63
N ASN A 76 -11.73 9.99 13.23
CA ASN A 76 -12.00 10.62 11.95
C ASN A 76 -11.62 9.69 10.80
N THR A 77 -12.31 9.83 9.68
CA THR A 77 -12.08 9.00 8.50
C THR A 77 -12.05 9.82 7.23
N PHE A 78 -11.30 9.34 6.25
CA PHE A 78 -11.45 9.73 4.85
C PHE A 78 -11.55 8.45 4.02
N SER A 79 -12.51 8.38 3.10
CA SER A 79 -12.80 7.16 2.34
C SER A 79 -13.12 7.46 0.87
N ARG A 80 -12.72 6.55 -0.02
CA ARG A 80 -12.95 6.62 -1.46
C ARG A 80 -13.34 5.23 -1.98
N ILE A 81 -14.34 5.18 -2.86
CA ILE A 81 -14.62 4.00 -3.68
C ILE A 81 -13.51 3.88 -4.72
N VAL A 82 -12.92 2.70 -4.83
CA VAL A 82 -11.77 2.40 -5.70
C VAL A 82 -12.06 1.32 -6.75
N GLY A 83 -13.21 0.68 -6.67
CA GLY A 83 -13.63 -0.33 -7.64
C GLY A 83 -14.99 -0.93 -7.32
N GLU A 84 -15.47 -1.77 -8.23
CA GLU A 84 -16.65 -2.60 -8.02
C GLU A 84 -16.26 -3.90 -7.28
N GLY A 85 -17.16 -4.38 -6.44
CA GLY A 85 -17.05 -5.67 -5.78
C GLY A 85 -17.49 -6.82 -6.69
N ASN A 86 -17.13 -8.04 -6.31
CA ASN A 86 -17.41 -9.27 -7.07
C ASN A 86 -18.27 -10.27 -6.27
N GLY A 87 -18.97 -9.81 -5.23
CA GLY A 87 -19.71 -10.64 -4.29
C GLY A 87 -18.93 -10.97 -3.00
N SER A 88 -17.60 -10.93 -3.02
CA SER A 88 -16.78 -11.22 -1.84
C SER A 88 -16.76 -10.05 -0.85
N THR A 89 -16.81 -10.38 0.44
CA THR A 89 -16.66 -9.41 1.54
C THR A 89 -15.29 -9.55 2.17
N PHE A 90 -14.59 -8.44 2.37
CA PHE A 90 -13.24 -8.49 2.92
C PHE A 90 -12.84 -7.20 3.60
N THR A 91 -11.80 -7.31 4.43
CA THR A 91 -11.08 -6.21 5.07
C THR A 91 -9.58 -6.51 4.97
N MET A 92 -8.87 -5.77 4.12
CA MET A 92 -7.41 -5.84 3.99
C MET A 92 -6.78 -4.62 4.65
N ASN A 93 -6.01 -4.85 5.70
CA ASN A 93 -5.44 -3.81 6.53
C ASN A 93 -3.99 -3.54 6.15
N PHE A 94 -3.63 -2.27 6.05
CA PHE A 94 -2.29 -1.78 5.76
C PHE A 94 -1.89 -0.73 6.81
N LYS A 95 -0.59 -0.51 6.93
CA LYS A 95 -0.03 0.66 7.62
C LYS A 95 0.27 1.74 6.58
N ILE A 96 -0.35 2.91 6.71
CA ILE A 96 -0.15 4.00 5.74
C ILE A 96 1.32 4.45 5.68
N GLU A 97 2.05 4.35 6.80
CA GLU A 97 3.49 4.65 6.88
C GLU A 97 4.38 3.68 6.08
N ASN A 98 3.87 2.48 5.78
CA ASN A 98 4.55 1.50 4.95
C ASN A 98 4.26 1.70 3.46
N LEU A 99 3.32 2.57 3.11
CA LEU A 99 3.00 2.93 1.73
C LEU A 99 4.01 3.97 1.19
N LYS A 100 5.28 3.58 1.12
CA LYS A 100 6.41 4.38 0.63
C LYS A 100 6.58 4.25 -0.89
N VAL A 101 5.48 4.39 -1.60
CA VAL A 101 5.43 4.31 -3.07
C VAL A 101 5.76 5.66 -3.68
N LEU A 102 6.42 5.66 -4.83
CA LEU A 102 6.59 6.88 -5.62
C LEU A 102 5.24 7.32 -6.21
N ASP A 103 5.13 8.61 -6.50
CA ASP A 103 3.98 9.14 -7.25
C ASP A 103 3.84 8.41 -8.59
N GLY A 104 2.63 7.96 -8.89
CA GLY A 104 2.36 7.16 -10.07
C GLY A 104 1.03 6.41 -9.99
N ASN A 105 0.63 5.85 -11.12
CA ASN A 105 -0.53 4.98 -11.20
C ASN A 105 -0.09 3.53 -11.04
N TYR A 106 -0.86 2.73 -10.32
CA TYR A 106 -0.50 1.36 -9.98
C TYR A 106 -1.62 0.38 -10.34
N SER A 107 -1.24 -0.77 -10.87
CA SER A 107 -2.08 -1.96 -10.79
C SER A 107 -1.73 -2.70 -9.51
N VAL A 108 -2.75 -2.94 -8.69
CA VAL A 108 -2.60 -3.49 -7.34
C VAL A 108 -3.28 -4.84 -7.26
N ALA A 109 -2.49 -5.85 -6.92
CA ALA A 109 -2.96 -7.18 -6.59
C ALA A 109 -2.86 -7.39 -5.07
N VAL A 110 -3.91 -7.91 -4.43
CA VAL A 110 -3.91 -8.20 -2.99
C VAL A 110 -4.27 -9.66 -2.78
N SER A 111 -3.44 -10.33 -1.99
CA SER A 111 -3.63 -11.72 -1.59
C SER A 111 -4.07 -11.83 -0.15
N SER A 112 -5.06 -12.68 0.10
CA SER A 112 -5.51 -13.13 1.42
C SER A 112 -4.39 -13.74 2.26
N LYS A 113 -3.25 -14.09 1.65
CA LYS A 113 -2.03 -14.58 2.32
C LYS A 113 -1.19 -13.49 2.99
N GLY A 114 -1.69 -12.26 3.08
CA GLY A 114 -1.07 -11.19 3.87
C GLY A 114 -0.07 -10.33 3.09
N ILE A 115 -0.17 -10.31 1.76
CA ILE A 115 0.73 -9.53 0.90
C ILE A 115 -0.04 -8.87 -0.24
N SER A 116 0.45 -7.69 -0.63
CA SER A 116 -0.01 -6.95 -1.79
C SER A 116 1.15 -6.63 -2.71
N HIS A 117 0.86 -6.48 -4.00
CA HIS A 117 1.81 -6.13 -5.04
C HIS A 117 1.29 -4.91 -5.81
N PHE A 118 2.05 -3.83 -5.76
CA PHE A 118 1.78 -2.57 -6.44
C PHE A 118 2.76 -2.44 -7.60
N LYS A 119 2.28 -2.67 -8.82
CA LYS A 119 3.07 -2.52 -10.05
C LYS A 119 2.82 -1.16 -10.67
N ASN A 120 3.85 -0.32 -10.77
CA ASN A 120 3.73 0.98 -11.42
C ASN A 120 3.41 0.79 -12.91
N LYS A 121 2.53 1.64 -13.44
CA LYS A 121 2.05 1.54 -14.84
C LYS A 121 2.96 2.22 -15.86
N ASP A 122 3.79 3.16 -15.41
CA ASP A 122 4.57 4.04 -16.27
C ASP A 122 6.08 3.72 -16.23
N VAL A 123 6.57 3.17 -15.12
CA VAL A 123 7.97 2.78 -14.93
C VAL A 123 8.10 1.34 -14.44
N ASP A 124 9.24 0.71 -14.74
CA ASP A 124 9.57 -0.65 -14.28
C ASP A 124 9.92 -0.65 -12.78
N LEU A 125 8.87 -0.60 -11.96
CA LEU A 125 8.95 -0.47 -10.51
C LEU A 125 7.82 -1.22 -9.84
N GLU A 126 8.17 -2.05 -8.87
CA GLU A 126 7.24 -2.92 -8.15
C GLU A 126 7.46 -2.80 -6.64
N TYR A 127 6.36 -2.71 -5.90
CA TYR A 127 6.37 -2.71 -4.44
C TYR A 127 5.59 -3.90 -3.90
N PHE A 128 6.20 -4.62 -2.96
CA PHE A 128 5.54 -5.66 -2.19
C PHE A 128 5.28 -5.13 -0.79
N ILE A 129 4.01 -5.00 -0.42
CA ILE A 129 3.61 -4.40 0.85
C ILE A 129 2.83 -5.44 1.65
N ALA A 130 3.32 -5.74 2.85
CA ALA A 130 2.67 -6.65 3.76
C ALA A 130 1.34 -6.07 4.27
N LEU A 131 0.36 -6.95 4.44
CA LEU A 131 -0.88 -6.64 5.13
C LEU A 131 -0.72 -6.89 6.62
N GLU A 132 -1.54 -6.21 7.42
CA GLU A 132 -1.63 -6.49 8.85
C GLU A 132 -2.31 -7.85 9.07
N PRO A 133 -1.92 -8.59 10.13
CA PRO A 133 -2.38 -9.97 10.36
C PRO A 133 -3.87 -10.09 10.71
N ASP A 134 -4.53 -8.99 11.05
CA ASP A 134 -5.97 -8.92 11.32
C ASP A 134 -6.80 -8.65 10.05
N SER A 135 -6.20 -8.79 8.87
CA SER A 135 -6.92 -8.80 7.60
C SER A 135 -7.79 -10.05 7.46
N SER A 136 -8.94 -9.95 6.78
CA SER A 136 -9.87 -11.06 6.55
C SER A 136 -10.47 -11.02 5.16
N TYR A 137 -10.56 -12.18 4.51
CA TYR A 137 -11.17 -12.35 3.19
C TYR A 137 -12.24 -13.45 3.27
N ASN A 138 -13.47 -13.12 2.89
CA ASN A 138 -14.58 -14.06 2.81
C ASN A 138 -15.10 -14.09 1.37
N ALA A 139 -14.91 -15.22 0.70
CA ALA A 139 -15.48 -15.52 -0.61
C ALA A 139 -16.95 -15.95 -0.48
#